data_AF-A0A9N9Q1W0-F1
#
_entry.id   AF-A0A9N9Q1W0-F1
#
_cell.length_a   1.000
_cell.length_b   1.000
_cell.length_c   1.000
_cell.angle_alpha   90.00
_cell.angle_beta   90.00
_cell.angle_gamma   90.00
#
_symmetry.space_group_name_H-M   'P 1'
#
loop_
_entity.id
_entity.type
_entity.pdbx_description
1 polymer ?
#
loop_
_entity_poly.entity_id
_entity_poly.type
_entity_poly.pdbx_seq_one_letter_code
_entity_poly.pdbx_strand_id
1 'polypeptide(L)'
;MPIAYVAVVGNALVGLLLVNIGGVGRHFSFWLLNDPPTIVTYLKLQTAVEIIYMASVTFPKIAILTLYLRIFTDRLARALTWVMGAILALFFLGGLVLALAMCQPYRYKWDKTINGHCGDILAGY
;
A
#
# COMPACT_ATOMS: atom_id res chain seq x y z
N MET A 1 -7.63 12.13 14.12
CA MET A 1 -8.31 10.92 14.63
C MET A 1 -9.29 10.31 13.62
N PRO A 2 -10.29 11.01 13.05
CA PRO A 2 -11.27 10.37 12.14
C PRO A 2 -10.65 9.86 10.82
N ILE A 3 -9.67 10.59 10.26
CA ILE A 3 -9.01 10.21 9.00
C ILE A 3 -8.25 8.88 9.12
N ALA A 4 -7.55 8.67 10.24
CA ALA A 4 -6.81 7.44 10.49
C ALA A 4 -7.75 6.22 10.61
N TYR A 5 -8.90 6.41 11.27
CA TYR A 5 -9.92 5.37 11.40
C TYR A 5 -10.52 4.99 10.04
N VAL A 6 -10.89 5.98 9.22
CA VAL A 6 -11.41 5.74 7.87
C VAL A 6 -10.40 5.00 6.99
N ALA A 7 -9.11 5.36 7.05
CA ALA A 7 -8.07 4.67 6.29
C ALA A 7 -7.96 3.19 6.68
N VAL A 8 -7.90 2.90 7.98
CA VAL A 8 -7.79 1.51 8.50
C VAL A 8 -9.02 0.66 8.14
N VAL A 9 -10.22 1.23 8.29
CA VAL A 9 -11.46 0.55 7.88
C VAL A 9 -11.46 0.31 6.37
N GLY A 10 -11.02 1.29 5.58
CA GLY A 10 -10.82 1.14 4.14
C GLY A 10 -9.88 -0.01 3.80
N ASN A 11 -8.75 -0.14 4.50
CA ASN A 11 -7.81 -1.23 4.29
C ASN A 11 -8.44 -2.61 4.57
N ALA A 12 -9.20 -2.73 5.67
CA ALA A 12 -9.89 -3.96 6.01
C ALA A 12 -10.94 -4.34 4.95
N LEU A 13 -11.70 -3.36 4.46
CA LEU A 13 -12.70 -3.57 3.40
C LEU A 13 -12.05 -4.04 2.09
N VAL A 14 -10.96 -3.41 1.66
CA VAL A 14 -10.27 -3.84 0.43
C VAL A 14 -9.64 -5.21 0.60
N GLY A 15 -9.13 -5.55 1.78
CA GLY A 15 -8.69 -6.91 2.10
C GLY A 15 -9.81 -7.95 1.95
N LEU A 16 -11.02 -7.65 2.42
CA LEU A 16 -12.19 -8.52 2.22
C LEU A 16 -12.59 -8.66 0.74
N LEU A 17 -12.50 -7.57 -0.03
CA LEU A 17 -12.76 -7.59 -1.47
C LEU A 17 -11.71 -8.42 -2.23
N LEU A 18 -10.45 -8.37 -1.79
CA LEU A 18 -9.36 -9.17 -2.36
C LEU A 18 -9.62 -10.67 -2.19
N VAL A 19 -10.21 -11.08 -1.07
CA VAL A 19 -10.61 -12.48 -0.84
C VAL A 19 -11.85 -12.85 -1.64
N ASN A 20 -12.90 -12.02 -1.63
CA ASN A 20 -14.17 -12.35 -2.28
C ASN A 20 -14.11 -12.30 -3.82
N ILE A 21 -13.39 -11.33 -4.38
CA ILE A 21 -13.40 -11.03 -5.83
C ILE A 21 -12.03 -11.32 -6.45
N GLY A 22 -10.94 -11.10 -5.68
CA GLY A 22 -9.57 -11.33 -6.16
C GLY A 22 -9.13 -12.79 -6.19
N GLY A 23 -9.95 -13.72 -5.68
CA GLY A 23 -9.65 -15.17 -5.73
C GLY A 23 -8.45 -15.59 -4.86
N VAL A 24 -8.08 -14.79 -3.86
CA VAL A 24 -7.00 -15.09 -2.92
C VAL A 24 -7.31 -16.37 -2.14
N GLY A 25 -6.32 -17.27 -2.03
CA GLY A 25 -6.44 -18.56 -1.35
C GLY A 25 -6.15 -19.78 -2.23
N ARG A 26 -5.95 -19.59 -3.54
CA ARG A 26 -5.43 -20.62 -4.45
C ARG A 26 -4.13 -20.15 -5.10
N HIS A 27 -3.29 -21.10 -5.52
CA HIS A 27 -2.03 -20.80 -6.19
C HIS A 27 -2.26 -19.96 -7.46
N PHE A 28 -1.36 -19.02 -7.72
CA PHE A 28 -1.39 -18.16 -8.91
C PHE A 28 -1.48 -18.98 -10.22
N SER A 29 -0.79 -20.12 -10.28
CA SER A 29 -0.83 -21.05 -11.41
C SER A 29 -2.23 -21.62 -11.69
N PHE A 30 -3.03 -21.86 -10.65
CA PHE A 30 -4.39 -22.39 -10.80
C PHE A 30 -5.31 -21.39 -11.53
N TRP A 31 -5.18 -20.11 -11.22
CA TRP A 31 -5.99 -19.06 -11.86
C TRP A 31 -5.53 -18.76 -13.29
N LEU A 32 -4.23 -18.91 -13.58
CA LEU A 32 -3.70 -18.67 -14.93
C LEU A 32 -4.25 -19.68 -15.94
N LEU A 33 -4.51 -20.91 -15.50
CA LEU A 33 -5.01 -22.02 -16.33
C LEU A 33 -6.54 -22.03 -16.45
N ASN A 34 -7.28 -21.62 -15.41
CA ASN A 34 -8.75 -21.74 -15.40
C ASN A 34 -9.46 -20.43 -15.75
N ASP A 35 -9.02 -19.28 -15.22
CA ASP A 35 -9.69 -17.98 -15.39
C ASP A 35 -8.68 -16.81 -15.35
N PRO A 36 -8.07 -16.46 -16.49
CA PRO A 36 -7.15 -15.33 -16.59
C PRO A 36 -7.71 -13.95 -16.21
N PRO A 37 -9.02 -13.59 -16.37
CA PRO A 37 -9.50 -12.26 -15.97
C PRO A 37 -9.51 -12.04 -14.46
N THR A 38 -9.55 -13.10 -13.65
CA THR A 38 -9.49 -13.01 -12.18
C THR A 38 -8.14 -12.45 -11.72
N ILE A 39 -7.05 -12.80 -12.43
CA ILE A 39 -5.69 -12.30 -12.16
C ILE A 39 -5.61 -10.79 -12.40
N VAL A 40 -6.24 -10.29 -13.47
CA VAL A 40 -6.29 -8.85 -13.77
C VAL A 40 -6.98 -8.09 -12.63
N THR A 41 -8.08 -8.64 -12.12
CA THR A 41 -8.83 -8.04 -11.00
C THR A 41 -8.03 -8.08 -9.71
N TYR A 42 -7.37 -9.21 -9.43
CA TYR A 42 -6.46 -9.37 -8.31
C TYR A 42 -5.31 -8.34 -8.33
N LEU A 43 -4.62 -8.17 -9.46
CA LEU A 43 -3.50 -7.24 -9.59
C LEU A 43 -3.95 -5.77 -9.39
N LYS A 44 -5.13 -5.41 -9.87
CA LYS A 44 -5.72 -4.08 -9.64
C LYS A 44 -6.04 -3.87 -8.16
N LEU A 45 -6.72 -4.83 -7.53
CA LEU A 45 -7.08 -4.76 -6.11
C LEU A 45 -5.84 -4.75 -5.21
N GLN A 46 -4.81 -5.55 -5.51
CA GLN A 46 -3.56 -5.51 -4.75
C GLN A 46 -2.93 -4.12 -4.79
N THR A 47 -2.89 -3.49 -5.96
CA THR A 47 -2.30 -2.15 -6.05
C THR A 47 -3.09 -1.12 -5.24
N ALA A 48 -4.41 -1.27 -5.18
CA ALA A 48 -5.24 -0.46 -4.30
C ALA A 48 -4.94 -0.73 -2.81
N VAL A 49 -4.77 -2.00 -2.42
CA VAL A 49 -4.36 -2.39 -1.06
C VAL A 49 -3.03 -1.76 -0.69
N GLU A 50 -2.01 -1.82 -1.54
CA GLU A 50 -0.68 -1.27 -1.26
C GLU A 50 -0.76 0.22 -0.88
N ILE A 51 -1.49 1.02 -1.65
CA ILE A 51 -1.64 2.46 -1.42
C ILE A 51 -2.43 2.74 -0.13
N ILE A 52 -3.56 2.04 0.06
CA ILE A 52 -4.43 2.24 1.23
C ILE A 52 -3.73 1.75 2.50
N TYR A 53 -2.93 0.68 2.42
CA TYR A 53 -2.13 0.16 3.52
C TYR A 53 -1.08 1.17 3.95
N MET A 54 -0.34 1.75 3.01
CA MET A 54 0.66 2.79 3.31
C MET A 54 0.03 4.00 4.02
N ALA A 55 -1.16 4.43 3.59
CA ALA A 55 -1.92 5.46 4.28
C ALA A 55 -2.33 5.03 5.70
N SER A 56 -2.87 3.81 5.83
CA SER A 56 -3.38 3.24 7.07
C SER A 56 -2.30 3.05 8.14
N VAL A 57 -1.05 2.79 7.74
CA VAL A 57 0.08 2.66 8.67
C VAL A 57 0.64 4.03 9.06
N THR A 58 0.66 4.99 8.13
CA THR A 58 1.27 6.31 8.34
C THR A 58 0.40 7.23 9.20
N PHE A 59 -0.91 7.28 8.94
CA PHE A 59 -1.82 8.21 9.64
C PHE A 59 -1.91 7.99 11.17
N PRO A 60 -2.02 6.75 11.70
CA PRO A 60 -1.99 6.51 13.14
C PRO A 60 -0.68 6.93 13.77
N LYS A 61 0.46 6.68 13.11
CA LYS A 61 1.79 7.07 13.62
C LYS A 61 1.93 8.58 13.71
N ILE A 62 1.45 9.33 12.72
CA ILE A 62 1.41 10.80 12.78
C ILE A 62 0.52 11.28 13.92
N ALA A 63 -0.66 10.67 14.10
CA ALA A 63 -1.56 11.03 15.21
C ALA A 63 -0.89 10.82 16.58
N ILE A 64 -0.15 9.72 16.74
CA ILE A 64 0.64 9.44 17.95
C ILE A 64 1.75 10.49 18.11
N LEU A 65 2.51 10.81 17.06
CA LEU A 65 3.54 11.88 17.08
C LEU A 65 2.96 13.22 17.55
N THR A 66 1.79 13.61 17.06
CA THR A 66 1.13 14.87 17.48
C THR A 66 0.73 14.85 18.95
N LEU A 67 0.35 13.69 19.49
CA LEU A 67 0.08 13.52 20.92
C LEU A 67 1.38 13.66 21.74
N TYR A 68 2.48 13.04 21.29
CA TYR A 68 3.80 13.14 21.92
C TYR A 68 4.28 14.60 21.97
N LEU A 69 4.12 15.37 20.88
CA LEU A 69 4.46 16.80 20.85
C LEU A 69 3.65 17.65 21.83
N ARG A 70 2.41 17.22 22.15
CA ARG A 70 1.54 17.94 23.08
C ARG A 70 1.85 17.63 24.54
N ILE A 71 2.22 16.38 24.84
CA ILE A 71 2.43 15.91 26.21
C ILE A 71 3.85 16.19 26.70
N PHE A 72 4.87 16.02 25.84
CA PHE A 72 6.26 16.25 26.20
C PHE A 72 6.68 17.67 25.84
N THR A 73 7.04 18.45 26.86
CA THR A 73 7.62 19.80 26.70
C THR A 73 9.13 19.77 26.46
N ASP A 74 9.75 18.59 26.52
CA ASP A 74 11.19 18.40 26.39
C ASP A 74 11.67 18.68 24.94
N ARG A 75 12.77 19.43 24.81
CA ARG A 75 13.28 19.91 23.50
C ARG A 75 13.84 18.77 22.66
N LEU A 76 14.52 17.81 23.30
CA LEU A 76 15.05 16.61 22.64
C LEU A 76 13.91 15.73 22.13
N ALA A 77 12.89 15.50 22.96
CA ALA A 77 11.72 14.72 22.59
C ALA A 77 11.01 15.34 21.38
N ARG A 78 10.79 16.66 21.36
CA ARG A 78 10.18 17.34 20.20
C ARG A 78 11.03 17.21 18.93
N ALA A 79 12.35 17.38 19.01
CA ALA A 79 13.23 17.22 17.85
C ALA A 79 13.17 15.81 17.25
N LEU A 80 13.26 14.77 18.08
CA LEU A 80 13.15 13.37 17.64
C LEU A 80 11.78 13.07 17.00
N THR A 81 10.72 13.64 17.57
CA THR A 81 9.35 13.50 17.07
C THR A 81 9.20 14.10 15.67
N TRP A 82 9.80 15.27 15.40
CA TRP A 82 9.83 15.87 14.07
C TRP A 82 10.66 15.04 13.07
N VAL A 83 11.82 14.53 13.47
CA VAL A 83 12.66 13.66 12.63
C VAL A 83 11.90 12.39 12.23
N MET A 84 11.22 11.75 13.17
CA MET A 84 10.38 10.58 12.87
C MET A 84 9.23 10.93 11.92
N GLY A 85 8.65 12.12 12.04
CA GLY A 85 7.61 12.60 11.13
C GLY A 85 8.13 12.72 9.69
N ALA A 86 9.34 13.26 9.52
CA ALA A 86 9.98 13.36 8.22
C ALA A 86 10.31 11.98 7.62
N ILE A 87 10.81 11.04 8.44
CA ILE A 87 11.08 9.66 8.00
C ILE A 87 9.80 8.98 7.52
N LEU A 88 8.69 9.14 8.26
CA LEU A 88 7.40 8.57 7.85
C LEU A 88 6.88 9.17 6.54
N ALA A 89 7.03 10.49 6.36
CA ALA A 89 6.66 11.14 5.11
C ALA A 89 7.49 10.64 3.93
N LEU A 90 8.81 10.47 4.11
CA LEU A 90 9.70 9.90 3.11
C LEU A 90 9.35 8.45 2.78
N PHE A 91 9.00 7.65 3.79
CA PHE A 91 8.59 6.27 3.60
C PHE A 91 7.29 6.16 2.79
N PHE A 92 6.31 7.03 3.09
CA PHE A 92 5.05 7.11 2.34
C PHE A 92 5.27 7.55 0.89
N LEU A 93 6.05 8.61 0.67
CA LEU A 93 6.35 9.10 -0.68
C LEU A 93 7.16 8.09 -1.49
N GLY A 94 8.19 7.49 -0.88
CA GLY A 94 9.01 6.46 -1.52
C GLY A 94 8.19 5.23 -1.90
N GLY A 95 7.31 4.79 -1.00
CA GLY A 95 6.39 3.69 -1.28
C GLY A 95 5.41 3.99 -2.41
N LEU A 96 4.87 5.21 -2.48
CA LEU A 96 3.95 5.63 -3.54
C LEU A 96 4.65 5.73 -4.90
N VAL A 97 5.86 6.30 -4.94
CA VAL A 97 6.68 6.36 -6.15
C VAL A 97 7.02 4.96 -6.61
N LEU A 98 7.43 4.08 -5.69
CA LEU A 98 7.78 2.71 -6.00
C LEU A 98 6.58 1.94 -6.55
N ALA A 99 5.40 2.03 -5.92
CA ALA A 99 4.18 1.38 -6.38
C ALA A 99 3.78 1.80 -7.81
N LEU A 100 4.02 3.06 -8.18
CA LEU A 100 3.76 3.57 -9.53
C LEU A 100 4.88 3.23 -10.52
N ALA A 101 6.13 3.18 -10.06
CA ALA A 101 7.31 2.95 -10.88
C ALA A 101 7.65 1.46 -11.06
N MET A 102 7.01 0.54 -10.32
CA MET A 102 7.28 -0.90 -10.41
C MET A 102 7.15 -1.44 -11.84
N CYS A 103 6.16 -0.97 -12.60
CA CYS A 103 6.03 -1.27 -14.03
C CYS A 103 6.02 0.03 -14.85
N GLN A 104 6.79 0.06 -15.93
CA GLN A 104 6.75 1.11 -16.94
C GLN A 104 6.35 0.52 -18.30
N PRO A 105 5.20 0.89 -18.88
CA PRO A 105 4.14 1.74 -18.30
C PRO A 105 3.33 1.03 -17.20
N TYR A 106 2.73 1.77 -16.27
CA TYR A 106 1.93 1.21 -15.16
C TYR A 106 0.84 0.22 -15.62
N ARG A 107 0.28 0.45 -16.83
CA ARG A 107 -0.68 -0.45 -17.48
C ARG A 107 -0.14 -1.86 -17.75
N TYR A 108 1.17 -2.01 -17.90
CA TYR A 108 1.84 -3.30 -18.10
C TYR A 108 1.77 -4.22 -16.87
N LYS A 109 1.34 -3.70 -15.70
CA LYS A 109 1.10 -4.53 -14.51
C LYS A 109 -0.01 -5.56 -14.77
N TRP A 110 -1.09 -5.15 -15.43
CA TRP A 110 -2.25 -6.01 -15.71
C TRP A 110 -2.47 -6.34 -17.18
N ASP A 111 -1.92 -5.55 -18.10
CA ASP A 111 -2.05 -5.75 -19.54
C ASP A 111 -0.68 -6.08 -20.15
N LYS A 112 -0.39 -7.38 -20.25
CA LYS A 112 0.88 -7.88 -20.80
C LYS A 112 0.96 -7.83 -22.33
N THR A 113 -0.09 -7.35 -23.00
CA THR A 113 -0.10 -7.21 -24.47
C THR A 113 0.68 -5.99 -24.96
N ILE A 114 0.97 -5.04 -24.06
CA ILE A 114 1.68 -3.80 -24.37
C ILE A 114 3.18 -4.01 -24.13
N ASN A 115 4.05 -3.44 -24.98
CA ASN A 115 5.49 -3.46 -24.70
C ASN A 115 5.81 -2.64 -23.44
N GLY A 116 6.42 -3.29 -22.46
CA GLY A 116 6.79 -2.69 -21.19
C GLY A 116 7.75 -3.55 -20.40
N HIS A 117 8.36 -2.95 -19.39
CA HIS A 117 9.20 -3.65 -18.44
C HIS A 117 8.62 -3.47 -17.03
N CYS A 118 8.69 -4.52 -16.24
CA CYS A 118 8.36 -4.47 -14.83
C CYS A 118 9.53 -5.02 -14.04
N GLY A 119 9.76 -4.47 -12.84
CA GLY A 119 10.63 -5.11 -11.85
C GLY A 119 10.09 -6.49 -11.46
N ASP A 120 10.88 -7.27 -10.72
CA ASP A 120 10.55 -8.64 -10.36
C ASP A 120 9.31 -8.71 -9.45
N ILE A 121 8.13 -8.79 -10.07
CA ILE A 121 6.84 -8.78 -9.38
C ILE A 121 6.70 -10.03 -8.50
N LEU A 122 7.32 -11.14 -8.91
CA LEU A 122 7.28 -12.42 -8.20
C LEU A 122 8.12 -12.45 -6.92
N ALA A 123 9.08 -11.53 -6.75
CA ALA A 123 9.84 -11.41 -5.51
C ALA A 123 9.09 -10.58 -4.45
N GLY A 124 8.10 -9.78 -4.88
CA GLY A 124 7.33 -8.89 -4.02
C GLY A 124 5.98 -9.43 -3.54
N TYR A 125 5.52 -10.57 -4.07
CA TYR A 125 4.24 -11.24 -3.73
C TYR A 125 4.50 -12.59 -3.07
#